data_AF-A0A537JI97-F1
#
_entry.id   AF-A0A537JI97-F1
#
_cell.length_a   1.000
_cell.length_b   1.000
_cell.length_c   1.000
_cell.angle_alpha   90.00
_cell.angle_beta   90.00
_cell.angle_gamma   90.00
#
_symmetry.space_group_name_H-M   'P 1'
#
loop_
_entity.id
_entity.type
_entity.pdbx_description
1 polymer ?
#
loop_
_entity_poly.entity_id
_entity_poly.type
_entity_poly.pdbx_seq_one_letter_code
_entity_poly.pdbx_strand_id
1 'polypeptide(L)'
;PGTAWIRNPTNDGNKSPIKNVYASSQKNYTDVGSAYWGPTELVANNVNIIRFSDILLWEAECKADAGDLVGAMADVNKVRSRMKDHPEAWVKKGGTYTAGAAVFTGGTDADTYNIGLYASFPDKAFATKAIQMERRLELAMEGHRFFDLVRWGIAATTINTFIQREKSFRPLKKNAVFVAGKNEYMPIPQAEIDKMNSDGTGRLVQNPGY
;
A
#
# COMPACT_ATOMS: atom_id res chain seq x y z
N PRO A 1 5.56 3.14 17.60
CA PRO A 1 4.33 2.55 18.18
C PRO A 1 4.58 1.10 18.62
N GLY A 2 4.33 0.79 19.89
CA GLY A 2 4.35 -0.57 20.45
C GLY A 2 2.93 -1.12 20.63
N THR A 3 2.77 -2.26 21.31
CA THR A 3 1.48 -2.93 21.55
C THR A 3 0.40 -2.01 22.13
N ALA A 4 0.79 -1.04 22.97
CA ALA A 4 -0.12 -0.09 23.62
C ALA A 4 -0.85 0.87 22.63
N TRP A 5 -0.38 0.97 21.39
CA TRP A 5 -0.97 1.84 20.35
C TRP A 5 -1.97 1.11 19.45
N ILE A 6 -2.21 -0.20 19.69
CA ILE A 6 -3.05 -1.04 18.84
C ILE A 6 -4.18 -1.61 19.70
N ARG A 7 -5.43 -1.39 19.28
CA ARG A 7 -6.61 -1.89 19.99
C ARG A 7 -6.65 -3.43 20.05
N ASN A 8 -6.29 -4.11 18.95
CA ASN A 8 -6.25 -5.57 18.90
C ASN A 8 -4.96 -6.10 18.25
N PRO A 9 -3.84 -6.15 18.99
CA PRO A 9 -2.54 -6.65 18.52
C PRO A 9 -2.60 -8.04 17.86
N THR A 10 -3.44 -8.92 18.41
CA THR A 10 -3.61 -10.32 17.98
C THR A 10 -4.25 -10.45 16.60
N ASN A 11 -5.00 -9.45 16.15
CA ASN A 11 -5.63 -9.44 14.82
C ASN A 11 -4.99 -8.41 13.88
N ASP A 12 -4.63 -7.24 14.38
CA ASP A 12 -4.20 -6.09 13.59
C ASP A 12 -2.67 -6.04 13.39
N GLY A 13 -1.92 -6.61 14.32
CA GLY A 13 -0.45 -6.58 14.34
C GLY A 13 0.13 -5.28 14.90
N ASN A 14 1.31 -5.41 15.52
CA ASN A 14 1.91 -4.34 16.36
C ASN A 14 2.42 -3.10 15.59
N LYS A 15 2.44 -3.15 14.26
CA LYS A 15 3.02 -2.11 13.40
C LYS A 15 2.02 -1.54 12.38
N SER A 16 0.73 -1.85 12.51
CA SER A 16 -0.28 -1.46 11.52
C SER A 16 -0.45 0.04 11.26
N PRO A 17 -0.11 0.99 12.18
CA PRO A 17 -0.24 2.41 11.88
C PRO A 17 1.10 3.06 11.51
N ILE A 18 2.20 2.31 11.41
CA ILE A 18 3.56 2.88 11.43
C ILE A 18 3.82 3.94 10.33
N LYS A 19 3.16 3.81 9.17
CA LYS A 19 3.29 4.77 8.06
C LYS A 19 2.58 6.10 8.32
N ASN A 20 1.53 6.08 9.13
CA ASN A 20 0.62 7.21 9.33
C ASN A 20 0.80 7.85 10.72
N VAL A 21 1.84 7.48 11.47
CA VAL A 21 2.15 8.06 12.77
C VAL A 21 3.44 8.88 12.71
N TYR A 22 3.53 9.88 13.56
CA TYR A 22 4.73 10.69 13.72
C TYR A 22 5.78 9.96 14.58
N ALA A 23 7.07 10.29 14.38
CA ALA A 23 8.14 9.84 15.26
C ALA A 23 8.00 10.51 16.64
N SER A 24 8.49 9.88 17.72
CA SER A 24 8.34 10.45 19.08
C SER A 24 8.85 11.89 19.21
N SER A 25 9.92 12.23 18.50
CA SER A 25 10.49 13.59 18.46
C SER A 25 9.63 14.60 17.69
N GLN A 26 8.67 14.14 16.89
CA GLN A 26 7.75 14.96 16.10
C GLN A 26 6.43 15.27 16.84
N LYS A 27 6.23 14.72 18.05
CA LYS A 27 4.98 14.88 18.80
C LYS A 27 4.49 16.33 18.82
N ASN A 28 5.32 17.28 19.24
CA ASN A 28 4.89 18.68 19.36
C ASN A 28 4.69 19.43 18.03
N TYR A 29 4.96 18.81 16.89
CA TYR A 29 4.81 19.43 15.56
C TYR A 29 3.56 18.96 14.82
N THR A 30 3.19 17.69 14.99
CA THR A 30 2.14 17.03 14.21
C THR A 30 1.04 16.42 15.06
N ASP A 31 1.20 16.39 16.39
CA ASP A 31 0.12 16.05 17.32
C ASP A 31 -0.86 17.22 17.42
N VAL A 32 -2.13 16.98 17.12
CA VAL A 32 -3.20 18.00 17.20
C VAL A 32 -3.96 17.95 18.52
N GLY A 33 -3.47 17.19 19.50
CA GLY A 33 -3.99 17.25 20.85
C GLY A 33 -5.28 16.46 21.07
N SER A 34 -5.51 16.21 22.35
CA SER A 34 -6.43 15.26 22.93
C SER A 34 -7.87 15.78 22.98
N ALA A 35 -8.68 15.50 21.97
CA ALA A 35 -10.13 15.58 22.12
C ALA A 35 -10.80 14.53 21.24
N TYR A 36 -11.57 13.65 21.89
CA TYR A 36 -12.44 12.61 21.32
C TYR A 36 -11.84 11.20 21.14
N TRP A 37 -12.25 10.27 22.02
CA TRP A 37 -12.10 8.80 22.01
C TRP A 37 -10.72 8.14 21.68
N GLY A 38 -9.69 8.91 21.30
CA GLY A 38 -8.33 8.46 21.00
C GLY A 38 -7.31 9.61 21.02
N PRO A 39 -7.00 10.18 22.20
CA PRO A 39 -6.12 11.36 22.40
C PRO A 39 -4.73 11.33 21.76
N THR A 40 -4.27 10.14 21.35
CA THR A 40 -2.94 9.87 20.84
C THR A 40 -2.94 9.44 19.36
N GLU A 41 -4.09 9.45 18.69
CA GLU A 41 -4.24 8.88 17.33
C GLU A 41 -4.44 9.92 16.23
N LEU A 42 -4.53 11.21 16.58
CA LEU A 42 -4.71 12.30 15.61
C LEU A 42 -3.35 12.87 15.19
N VAL A 43 -3.11 12.94 13.87
CA VAL A 43 -1.91 13.53 13.29
C VAL A 43 -2.28 14.57 12.23
N ALA A 44 -1.55 15.70 12.19
CA ALA A 44 -1.66 16.72 11.15
C ALA A 44 -0.80 16.41 9.92
N ASN A 45 -0.40 15.14 9.73
CA ASN A 45 0.36 14.75 8.55
C ASN A 45 -0.53 14.87 7.31
N ASN A 46 -0.05 15.59 6.30
CA ASN A 46 -0.72 15.66 5.00
C ASN A 46 -0.83 14.26 4.39
N VAL A 47 -2.00 13.95 3.84
CA VAL A 47 -2.22 12.74 3.06
C VAL A 47 -1.94 13.07 1.60
N ASN A 48 -0.92 12.41 1.04
CA ASN A 48 -0.61 12.56 -0.38
C ASN A 48 -1.60 11.71 -1.19
N ILE A 49 -2.43 12.36 -2.02
CA ILE A 49 -3.33 11.67 -2.95
C ILE A 49 -2.57 11.22 -4.20
N ILE A 50 -1.65 12.06 -4.68
CA ILE A 50 -0.74 11.76 -5.80
C ILE A 50 0.64 12.25 -5.40
N ARG A 51 1.66 11.45 -5.67
CA ARG A 51 3.06 11.81 -5.44
C ARG A 51 3.92 11.38 -6.62
N PHE A 52 5.09 12.02 -6.74
CA PHE A 52 5.93 11.88 -7.93
C PHE A 52 6.37 10.44 -8.22
N SER A 53 6.63 9.61 -7.20
CA SER A 53 6.95 8.20 -7.41
C SER A 53 5.79 7.38 -7.98
N ASP A 54 4.53 7.72 -7.69
CA ASP A 54 3.38 7.03 -8.30
C ASP A 54 3.34 7.34 -9.80
N ILE A 55 3.60 8.60 -10.17
CA ILE A 55 3.72 9.04 -11.58
C ILE A 55 4.85 8.28 -12.28
N LEU A 56 6.04 8.18 -11.67
CA LEU A 56 7.16 7.41 -12.24
C LEU A 56 6.80 5.93 -12.43
N LEU A 57 6.05 5.33 -11.51
CA LEU A 57 5.65 3.93 -11.62
C LEU A 57 4.51 3.70 -12.61
N TRP A 58 3.64 4.68 -12.84
CA TRP A 58 2.70 4.66 -13.96
C TRP A 58 3.42 4.81 -15.30
N GLU A 59 4.36 5.75 -15.40
CA GLU A 59 5.19 5.92 -16.59
C GLU A 59 5.96 4.63 -16.92
N ALA A 60 6.55 3.98 -15.90
CA ALA A 60 7.22 2.70 -16.06
C ALA A 60 6.29 1.61 -16.60
N GLU A 61 5.06 1.56 -16.11
CA GLU A 61 4.04 0.60 -16.57
C GLU A 61 3.68 0.85 -18.04
N CYS A 62 3.39 2.10 -18.41
CA CYS A 62 3.10 2.48 -19.80
C CYS A 62 4.27 2.18 -20.74
N LYS A 63 5.52 2.47 -20.32
CA LYS A 63 6.72 2.17 -21.11
C LYS A 63 6.91 0.67 -21.31
N ALA A 64 6.77 -0.12 -20.23
CA ALA A 64 6.85 -1.57 -20.32
C ALA A 64 5.76 -2.14 -21.25
N ASP A 65 4.56 -1.56 -21.22
CA ASP A 65 3.47 -1.94 -22.10
C ASP A 65 3.73 -1.60 -23.57
N ALA A 66 4.35 -0.45 -23.83
CA ALA A 66 4.78 -0.01 -25.16
C ALA A 66 6.05 -0.71 -25.67
N GLY A 67 6.69 -1.55 -24.85
CA GLY A 67 7.91 -2.29 -25.19
C GLY A 67 9.22 -1.54 -24.89
N ASP A 68 9.17 -0.33 -24.33
CA ASP A 68 10.34 0.40 -23.82
C ASP A 68 10.74 -0.13 -22.43
N LEU A 69 11.36 -1.31 -22.41
CA LEU A 69 11.79 -1.95 -21.17
C LEU A 69 12.95 -1.21 -20.50
N VAL A 70 13.80 -0.52 -21.28
CA VAL A 70 14.94 0.26 -20.76
C VAL A 70 14.44 1.50 -20.03
N GLY A 71 13.51 2.25 -20.63
CA GLY A 71 12.89 3.40 -20.00
C GLY A 71 12.06 3.02 -18.78
N ALA A 72 11.29 1.92 -18.86
CA ALA A 72 10.55 1.40 -17.70
C ALA A 72 11.46 1.07 -16.52
N MET A 73 12.58 0.40 -16.79
CA MET A 73 13.59 0.08 -15.78
C MET A 73 14.21 1.36 -15.19
N ALA A 74 14.49 2.36 -16.02
CA ALA A 74 15.06 3.62 -15.56
C ALA A 74 14.13 4.33 -14.56
N ASP A 75 12.82 4.34 -14.79
CA ASP A 75 11.87 4.97 -13.87
C ASP A 75 11.72 4.21 -12.55
N VAL A 76 11.68 2.87 -12.59
CA VAL A 76 11.73 2.05 -11.37
C VAL A 76 13.02 2.30 -10.59
N ASN A 77 14.16 2.40 -11.28
CA ASN A 77 15.44 2.66 -10.64
C ASN A 77 15.53 4.07 -10.03
N LYS A 78 14.84 5.09 -10.56
CA LYS A 78 14.74 6.42 -9.92
C LYS A 78 14.05 6.32 -8.55
N VAL A 79 13.02 5.50 -8.43
CA VAL A 79 12.33 5.27 -7.14
C VAL A 79 13.26 4.54 -6.17
N ARG A 80 13.95 3.51 -6.65
CA ARG A 80 14.85 2.68 -5.81
C ARG A 80 16.09 3.46 -5.37
N SER A 81 16.70 4.24 -6.25
CA SER A 81 17.90 5.03 -5.95
C SER A 81 17.66 6.03 -4.82
N ARG A 82 16.44 6.60 -4.73
CA ARG A 82 16.04 7.48 -3.62
C ARG A 82 16.28 6.86 -2.26
N MET A 83 16.00 5.57 -2.07
CA MET A 83 16.33 4.92 -0.78
C MET A 83 17.73 4.31 -0.80
N LYS A 84 18.16 3.71 -1.90
CA LYS A 84 19.44 3.01 -2.00
C LYS A 84 20.64 3.92 -1.75
N ASP A 85 20.57 5.17 -2.18
CA ASP A 85 21.67 6.14 -2.10
C ASP A 85 21.64 6.94 -0.78
N HIS A 86 20.66 6.66 0.08
CA HIS A 86 20.46 7.30 1.39
C HIS A 86 20.40 6.27 2.54
N PRO A 87 21.50 5.51 2.80
CA PRO A 87 21.55 4.50 3.86
C PRO A 87 21.37 5.07 5.28
N GLU A 88 21.59 6.37 5.47
CA GLU A 88 21.29 7.11 6.69
C GLU A 88 19.78 7.22 6.96
N ALA A 89 18.93 7.18 5.92
CA ALA A 89 17.47 7.22 6.06
C ALA A 89 16.88 5.82 6.35
N TRP A 90 17.68 4.75 6.31
CA TRP A 90 17.20 3.40 6.56
C TRP A 90 16.88 3.21 8.03
N VAL A 91 15.83 2.47 8.33
CA VAL A 91 15.46 2.17 9.71
C VAL A 91 16.57 1.33 10.35
N LYS A 92 17.14 1.84 11.46
CA LYS A 92 18.19 1.17 12.23
C LYS A 92 17.65 0.61 13.55
N LYS A 93 18.14 -0.58 13.94
CA LYS A 93 17.96 -1.16 15.27
C LYS A 93 18.99 -0.58 16.23
N GLY A 94 18.52 -0.02 17.34
CA GLY A 94 19.39 0.59 18.37
C GLY A 94 20.04 1.91 17.96
N GLY A 95 19.68 2.46 16.79
CA GLY A 95 20.11 3.78 16.34
C GLY A 95 19.16 4.89 16.82
N THR A 96 19.65 6.12 16.81
CA THR A 96 18.89 7.32 17.16
C THR A 96 18.34 7.97 15.90
N TYR A 97 17.02 8.19 15.85
CA TYR A 97 16.35 8.91 14.76
C TYR A 97 16.31 10.41 15.02
N THR A 98 16.84 11.18 14.08
CA THR A 98 16.80 12.66 14.08
C THR A 98 15.73 13.15 13.11
N ALA A 99 14.56 13.51 13.64
CA ALA A 99 13.42 13.88 12.81
C ALA A 99 13.65 15.09 11.90
N GLY A 100 14.39 16.11 12.34
CA GLY A 100 14.62 17.32 11.54
C GLY A 100 15.40 17.09 10.23
N ALA A 101 16.15 15.99 10.16
CA ALA A 101 16.89 15.58 8.96
C ALA A 101 16.37 14.27 8.35
N ALA A 102 15.40 13.61 8.99
CA ALA A 102 14.89 12.29 8.62
C ALA A 102 15.97 11.20 8.48
N VAL A 103 16.97 11.22 9.37
CA VAL A 103 18.10 10.26 9.36
C VAL A 103 18.25 9.50 10.67
N PHE A 104 18.87 8.33 10.60
CA PHE A 104 19.34 7.55 11.74
C PHE A 104 20.85 7.68 11.93
N THR A 105 21.29 7.67 13.19
CA THR A 105 22.70 7.61 13.58
C THR A 105 22.95 6.42 14.51
N GLY A 106 24.09 5.75 14.31
CA GLY A 106 24.43 4.51 15.03
C GLY A 106 23.49 3.34 14.74
N GLY A 107 23.61 2.27 15.52
CA GLY A 107 22.83 1.04 15.35
C GLY A 107 23.23 0.21 14.13
N THR A 108 22.41 -0.79 13.83
CA THR A 108 22.54 -1.65 12.63
C THR A 108 21.27 -1.59 11.80
N ASP A 109 21.32 -1.99 10.53
CA ASP A 109 20.10 -2.08 9.71
C ASP A 109 19.06 -2.96 10.39
N ALA A 110 17.82 -2.48 10.44
CA ALA A 110 16.74 -3.20 11.11
C ALA A 110 16.30 -4.46 10.35
N ASP A 111 16.59 -4.54 9.05
CA ASP A 111 16.27 -5.68 8.19
C ASP A 111 17.16 -5.68 6.93
N THR A 112 17.05 -6.73 6.12
CA THR A 112 17.69 -6.82 4.81
C THR A 112 16.77 -6.24 3.73
N TYR A 113 17.00 -4.98 3.35
CA TYR A 113 16.20 -4.30 2.34
C TYR A 113 16.66 -4.66 0.92
N ASN A 114 15.79 -5.29 0.12
CA ASN A 114 16.07 -5.49 -1.31
C ASN A 114 15.72 -4.24 -2.14
N ILE A 115 16.59 -3.24 -2.09
CA ILE A 115 16.45 -1.96 -2.81
C ILE A 115 17.55 -1.73 -3.87
N GLY A 116 18.32 -2.77 -4.22
CA GLY A 116 19.32 -2.70 -5.28
C GLY A 116 18.71 -2.37 -6.65
N LEU A 117 19.43 -1.63 -7.49
CA LEU A 117 18.93 -1.25 -8.82
C LEU A 117 18.80 -2.47 -9.73
N TYR A 118 17.78 -2.47 -10.59
CA TYR A 118 17.66 -3.47 -11.65
C TYR A 118 18.70 -3.20 -12.72
N ALA A 119 19.41 -4.25 -13.15
CA ALA A 119 20.41 -4.17 -14.22
C ALA A 119 19.79 -4.31 -15.62
N SER A 120 18.72 -5.08 -15.75
CA SER A 120 17.94 -5.21 -16.99
C SER A 120 16.51 -5.65 -16.68
N PHE A 121 15.58 -5.29 -17.57
CA PHE A 121 14.27 -5.91 -17.71
C PHE A 121 14.32 -6.81 -18.96
N PRO A 122 14.57 -8.13 -18.81
CA PRO A 122 14.84 -9.02 -19.94
C PRO A 122 13.63 -9.23 -20.86
N ASP A 123 12.42 -9.12 -20.30
CA ASP A 123 11.17 -9.23 -21.03
C ASP A 123 10.07 -8.43 -20.32
N LYS A 124 8.93 -8.27 -21.02
CA LYS A 124 7.76 -7.55 -20.49
C LYS A 124 7.21 -8.21 -19.23
N ALA A 125 7.21 -9.54 -19.14
CA ALA A 125 6.66 -10.24 -17.98
C ALA A 125 7.49 -10.00 -16.70
N PHE A 126 8.81 -9.93 -16.83
CA PHE A 126 9.72 -9.52 -15.77
C PHE A 126 9.48 -8.06 -15.38
N ALA A 127 9.42 -7.16 -16.38
CA ALA A 127 9.16 -5.74 -16.14
C ALA A 127 7.85 -5.52 -15.37
N THR A 128 6.76 -6.15 -15.82
CA THR A 128 5.46 -6.10 -15.13
C THR A 128 5.58 -6.55 -13.68
N LYS A 129 6.24 -7.69 -13.39
CA LYS A 129 6.40 -8.18 -12.02
C LYS A 129 7.28 -7.24 -11.17
N ALA A 130 8.34 -6.68 -11.75
CA ALA A 130 9.21 -5.73 -11.07
C ALA A 130 8.46 -4.44 -10.69
N ILE A 131 7.69 -3.88 -11.62
CA ILE A 131 6.86 -2.69 -11.42
C ILE A 131 5.76 -2.96 -10.37
N GLN A 132 5.07 -4.10 -10.48
CA GLN A 132 4.04 -4.51 -9.51
C GLN A 132 4.61 -4.68 -8.09
N MET A 133 5.85 -5.18 -7.98
CA MET A 133 6.56 -5.27 -6.71
C MET A 133 6.94 -3.88 -6.19
N GLU A 134 7.51 -3.02 -7.04
CA GLU A 134 7.92 -1.67 -6.63
C GLU A 134 6.71 -0.85 -6.15
N ARG A 135 5.59 -0.88 -6.88
CA ARG A 135 4.33 -0.26 -6.44
C ARG A 135 3.85 -0.80 -5.09
N ARG A 136 3.98 -2.11 -4.85
CA ARG A 136 3.60 -2.73 -3.57
C ARG A 136 4.45 -2.20 -2.41
N LEU A 137 5.75 -2.03 -2.62
CA LEU A 137 6.69 -1.60 -1.58
C LEU A 137 6.57 -0.09 -1.33
N GLU A 138 6.64 0.70 -2.39
CA GLU A 138 6.65 2.15 -2.33
C GLU A 138 5.31 2.68 -1.81
N LEU A 139 4.19 2.21 -2.37
CA LEU A 139 2.82 2.70 -2.08
C LEU A 139 2.11 1.88 -0.99
N ALA A 140 2.85 1.09 -0.20
CA ALA A 140 2.27 0.28 0.86
C ALA A 140 1.43 1.13 1.83
N MET A 141 0.23 0.68 2.20
CA MET A 141 -0.64 1.38 3.15
C MET A 141 -1.15 2.77 2.69
N GLU A 142 -1.07 3.09 1.39
CA GLU A 142 -1.61 4.33 0.81
C GLU A 142 -2.92 4.11 0.02
N GLY A 143 -3.53 2.91 0.11
CA GLY A 143 -4.84 2.63 -0.51
C GLY A 143 -4.80 2.16 -1.98
N HIS A 144 -3.65 2.13 -2.64
CA HIS A 144 -3.56 1.76 -4.06
C HIS A 144 -3.70 0.26 -4.34
N ARG A 145 -3.23 -0.61 -3.43
CA ARG A 145 -2.97 -2.03 -3.74
C ARG A 145 -4.19 -2.78 -4.26
N PHE A 146 -5.38 -2.54 -3.71
CA PHE A 146 -6.58 -3.25 -4.15
C PHE A 146 -6.95 -2.88 -5.60
N PHE A 147 -7.00 -1.59 -5.90
CA PHE A 147 -7.30 -1.08 -7.25
C PHE A 147 -6.27 -1.53 -8.27
N ASP A 148 -4.98 -1.53 -7.90
CA ASP A 148 -3.89 -2.06 -8.72
C ASP A 148 -4.11 -3.54 -9.07
N LEU A 149 -4.50 -4.37 -8.10
CA LEU A 149 -4.77 -5.79 -8.36
C LEU A 149 -5.98 -6.02 -9.26
N VAL A 150 -7.03 -5.20 -9.11
CA VAL A 150 -8.25 -5.28 -9.94
C VAL A 150 -7.94 -4.88 -11.37
N ARG A 151 -7.29 -3.73 -11.60
CA ARG A 151 -6.96 -3.26 -12.97
C ARG A 151 -5.97 -4.18 -13.69
N TRP A 152 -5.11 -4.90 -12.97
CA TRP A 152 -4.24 -5.92 -13.53
C TRP A 152 -4.93 -7.27 -13.78
N GLY A 153 -6.17 -7.45 -13.33
CA GLY A 153 -6.89 -8.72 -13.47
C GLY A 153 -6.34 -9.87 -12.60
N ILE A 154 -5.57 -9.56 -11.55
CA ILE A 154 -4.92 -10.56 -10.68
C ILE A 154 -5.42 -10.52 -9.24
N ALA A 155 -6.52 -9.81 -8.96
CA ALA A 155 -7.09 -9.66 -7.63
C ALA A 155 -7.44 -11.00 -6.98
N ALA A 156 -8.25 -11.83 -7.66
CA ALA A 156 -8.69 -13.12 -7.10
C ALA A 156 -7.51 -14.03 -6.77
N THR A 157 -6.57 -14.19 -7.70
CA THR A 157 -5.35 -15.00 -7.50
C THR A 157 -4.55 -14.49 -6.31
N THR A 158 -4.22 -13.19 -6.31
CA THR A 158 -3.33 -12.61 -5.29
C THR A 158 -3.97 -12.60 -3.90
N ILE A 159 -5.24 -12.21 -3.81
CA ILE A 159 -5.96 -12.10 -2.53
C ILE A 159 -6.23 -13.49 -1.97
N ASN A 160 -6.62 -14.48 -2.78
CA ASN A 160 -6.81 -15.84 -2.29
C ASN A 160 -5.49 -16.48 -1.83
N THR A 161 -4.38 -16.27 -2.53
CA THR A 161 -3.05 -16.71 -2.03
C THR A 161 -2.72 -16.08 -0.68
N PHE A 162 -2.97 -14.78 -0.52
CA PHE A 162 -2.79 -14.09 0.76
C PHE A 162 -3.69 -14.66 1.86
N ILE A 163 -4.99 -14.84 1.57
CA ILE A 163 -5.96 -15.42 2.51
C ILE A 163 -5.50 -16.79 2.98
N GLN A 164 -5.07 -17.68 2.07
CA GLN A 164 -4.64 -19.03 2.44
C GLN A 164 -3.46 -19.01 3.41
N ARG A 165 -2.44 -18.17 3.15
CA ARG A 165 -1.34 -17.96 4.09
C ARG A 165 -1.83 -17.42 5.43
N GLU A 166 -2.74 -16.46 5.42
CA GLU A 166 -3.16 -15.76 6.63
C GLU A 166 -4.13 -16.56 7.51
N LYS A 167 -4.83 -17.55 6.98
CA LYS A 167 -5.73 -18.43 7.74
C LYS A 167 -5.02 -19.13 8.91
N SER A 168 -3.73 -19.47 8.77
CA SER A 168 -2.95 -20.09 9.85
C SER A 168 -2.56 -19.11 10.95
N PHE A 169 -2.58 -17.80 10.68
CA PHE A 169 -2.16 -16.76 11.63
C PHE A 169 -3.34 -15.99 12.23
N ARG A 170 -4.47 -15.90 11.51
CA ARG A 170 -5.60 -15.03 11.84
C ARG A 170 -6.92 -15.83 11.79
N PRO A 171 -7.46 -16.24 12.95
CA PRO A 171 -8.70 -17.02 13.01
C PRO A 171 -9.90 -16.36 12.30
N LEU A 172 -9.98 -15.02 12.30
CA LEU A 172 -11.02 -14.25 11.61
C LEU A 172 -11.08 -14.50 10.09
N LYS A 173 -9.98 -14.94 9.47
CA LYS A 173 -9.90 -15.18 8.02
C LYS A 173 -10.24 -16.61 7.62
N LYS A 174 -10.59 -17.50 8.57
CA LYS A 174 -10.80 -18.95 8.31
C LYS A 174 -11.75 -19.23 7.13
N ASN A 175 -12.85 -18.46 7.04
CA ASN A 175 -13.87 -18.61 6.00
C ASN A 175 -13.77 -17.54 4.90
N ALA A 176 -12.73 -16.71 4.90
CA ALA A 176 -12.55 -15.69 3.88
C ALA A 176 -12.30 -16.35 2.51
N VAL A 177 -12.95 -15.80 1.48
CA VAL A 177 -12.81 -16.18 0.07
C VAL A 177 -13.03 -14.91 -0.76
N PHE A 178 -12.19 -14.70 -1.76
CA PHE A 178 -12.43 -13.70 -2.81
C PHE A 178 -12.98 -14.42 -4.05
N VAL A 179 -14.18 -14.03 -4.48
CA VAL A 179 -14.87 -14.59 -5.65
C VAL A 179 -14.62 -13.69 -6.86
N ALA A 180 -14.00 -14.27 -7.88
CA ALA A 180 -13.73 -13.59 -9.15
C ALA A 180 -15.02 -13.24 -9.88
N GLY A 181 -15.07 -12.06 -10.50
CA GLY A 181 -16.24 -11.55 -11.21
C GLY A 181 -17.37 -11.07 -10.28
N LYS A 182 -17.07 -10.86 -9.00
CA LYS A 182 -18.01 -10.35 -7.99
C LYS A 182 -17.29 -9.36 -7.07
N ASN A 183 -16.24 -9.79 -6.38
CA ASN A 183 -15.63 -9.00 -5.30
C ASN A 183 -14.66 -7.89 -5.77
N GLU A 184 -14.46 -7.74 -7.08
CA GLU A 184 -13.68 -6.66 -7.67
C GLU A 184 -14.34 -5.29 -7.47
N TYR A 185 -15.66 -5.24 -7.42
CA TYR A 185 -16.44 -4.02 -7.26
C TYR A 185 -17.45 -4.18 -6.12
N MET A 186 -17.72 -3.08 -5.42
CA MET A 186 -18.77 -3.07 -4.39
C MET A 186 -20.15 -3.24 -5.04
N PRO A 187 -21.12 -3.87 -4.35
CA PRO A 187 -22.49 -3.90 -4.84
C PRO A 187 -23.04 -2.48 -4.94
N ILE A 188 -23.81 -2.22 -5.99
CA ILE A 188 -24.62 -1.00 -6.06
C ILE A 188 -25.67 -1.10 -4.95
N PRO A 189 -25.84 -0.08 -4.10
CA PRO A 189 -26.83 -0.12 -3.02
C PRO A 189 -28.23 -0.39 -3.57
N GLN A 190 -28.92 -1.41 -3.02
CA GLN A 190 -30.23 -1.85 -3.54
C GLN A 190 -31.25 -0.72 -3.56
N ALA A 191 -31.28 0.13 -2.53
CA ALA A 191 -32.19 1.27 -2.45
C ALA A 191 -32.02 2.26 -3.63
N GLU A 192 -30.82 2.40 -4.18
CA GLU A 192 -30.59 3.28 -5.34
C GLU A 192 -31.08 2.63 -6.64
N ILE A 193 -30.96 1.30 -6.77
CA ILE A 193 -31.56 0.54 -7.88
C ILE A 193 -33.09 0.70 -7.86
N ASP A 194 -33.70 0.49 -6.70
CA ASP A 194 -35.16 0.54 -6.54
C ASP A 194 -35.71 1.93 -6.88
N LYS A 195 -35.02 3.00 -6.46
CA LYS A 195 -35.40 4.39 -6.80
C LYS A 195 -35.31 4.66 -8.29
N MET A 196 -34.17 4.32 -8.91
CA MET A 196 -33.91 4.62 -10.32
C MET A 196 -34.81 3.84 -11.28
N ASN A 197 -35.33 2.70 -10.82
CA ASN A 197 -36.21 1.81 -11.58
C ASN A 197 -37.67 1.84 -11.11
N SER A 198 -38.05 2.81 -10.27
CA SER A 198 -39.41 2.92 -9.72
C SER A 198 -40.51 3.10 -10.78
N ASP A 199 -40.15 3.56 -11.98
CA ASP A 199 -41.03 3.69 -13.14
C ASP A 199 -40.97 2.48 -14.11
N GLY A 200 -40.28 1.40 -13.72
CA GLY A 200 -40.15 0.18 -14.51
C GLY A 200 -39.16 0.25 -15.68
N THR A 201 -38.36 1.32 -15.80
CA THR A 201 -37.48 1.53 -16.97
C THR A 201 -36.13 0.81 -16.93
N GLY A 202 -35.73 0.25 -15.78
CA GLY A 202 -34.52 -0.59 -15.66
C GLY A 202 -33.20 0.14 -15.93
N ARG A 203 -33.09 1.42 -15.61
CA ARG A 203 -31.91 2.27 -15.86
C ARG A 203 -30.65 1.83 -15.11
N LEU A 204 -30.80 1.40 -13.85
CA LEU A 204 -29.67 1.00 -13.01
C LEU A 204 -29.70 -0.51 -12.80
N VAL A 205 -28.62 -1.18 -13.21
CA VAL A 205 -28.46 -2.64 -13.15
C VAL A 205 -27.32 -2.96 -12.20
N GLN A 206 -27.50 -4.01 -11.39
CA GLN A 206 -26.50 -4.46 -10.44
C GLN A 206 -25.19 -4.91 -11.12
N ASN A 207 -24.08 -4.77 -10.39
CA ASN A 207 -22.80 -5.36 -10.79
C ASN A 207 -22.92 -6.89 -10.90
N PRO A 208 -22.17 -7.53 -11.82
CA PRO A 208 -22.20 -8.98 -11.96
C PRO A 208 -21.96 -9.73 -10.64
N GLY A 209 -22.73 -10.80 -10.42
CA GLY A 209 -22.56 -11.70 -9.28
C GLY A 209 -23.22 -11.25 -7.97
N TYR A 210 -23.91 -10.11 -7.93
CA TYR A 210 -24.68 -9.62 -6.77
C TYR A 210 -26.19 -9.79 -6.92
#